data_AF-A0A1E1L3N1-F1
#
_entry.id   AF-A0A1E1L3N1-F1
#
_cell.length_a   1.000
_cell.length_b   1.000
_cell.length_c   1.000
_cell.angle_alpha   90.00
_cell.angle_beta   90.00
_cell.angle_gamma   90.00
#
_symmetry.space_group_name_H-M   'P 1'
#
loop_
_entity.id
_entity.type
_entity.pdbx_description
1 polymer ?
#
loop_
_entity_poly.entity_id
_entity_poly.type
_entity_poly.pdbx_seq_one_letter_code
_entity_poly.pdbx_strand_id
1 'polypeptide(L)'
;MHFSVALAALIGSASSAIIWDGRFNSFSTSAEISNWSWSNQVGPYQYYIHGPSAISSYINLSSSYKNPADSGSAQGAKFTLDSTSFWNGQTMRRTELIPQTTAAITSGKVWYHFSMSRSATNAPSIYREHQINFFESHFTEMKSGWISGASGNSNPALQWFVGGQSKWSVNWEAGVWHNVAYEIDFSANTVAFWHSTGSDPLTLTVAAIGVSTSSNGADWHLGALELPVSGQADSNEDFYFSGVYIESGSLTKSVAGPGGAVVVSSSSAVAATSSTPSKPTSACTLRTSTVKPTTLSTSISTAQPTTSKPAAPTTTSSAPTPGGTLAKYNQCGGIGWGGSGTCVEGTKCIFSNDYYSQCL
;
A
#
# COMPACT_ATOMS: atom_id res chain seq x y z
N MET A 1 -11.01 5.58 63.77
CA MET A 1 -10.66 4.58 62.74
C MET A 1 -11.25 5.07 61.43
N HIS A 2 -10.45 5.69 60.57
CA HIS A 2 -10.89 6.16 59.26
C HIS A 2 -10.55 5.07 58.24
N PHE A 3 -11.57 4.40 57.69
CA PHE A 3 -11.39 3.44 56.61
C PHE A 3 -11.25 4.20 55.29
N SER A 4 -10.03 4.25 54.75
CA SER A 4 -9.79 4.66 53.36
C SER A 4 -10.27 3.57 52.41
N VAL A 5 -11.31 3.87 51.63
CA VAL A 5 -11.75 3.05 50.50
C VAL A 5 -10.77 3.31 49.35
N ALA A 6 -9.91 2.34 49.06
CA ALA A 6 -9.07 2.35 47.88
C ALA A 6 -9.93 2.06 46.64
N LEU A 7 -10.12 3.06 45.80
CA LEU A 7 -10.70 2.92 44.47
C LEU A 7 -9.67 2.22 43.57
N ALA A 8 -9.84 0.92 43.35
CA ALA A 8 -9.06 0.17 42.36
C ALA A 8 -9.51 0.60 40.96
N ALA A 9 -8.70 1.44 40.30
CA ALA A 9 -8.86 1.71 38.88
C ALA A 9 -8.50 0.43 38.10
N LEU A 10 -9.50 -0.25 37.55
CA LEU A 10 -9.30 -1.24 36.51
C LEU A 10 -8.75 -0.51 35.27
N ILE A 11 -7.44 -0.55 35.07
CA ILE A 11 -6.83 -0.23 33.79
C ILE A 11 -7.24 -1.37 32.85
N GLY A 12 -8.32 -1.16 32.08
CA GLY A 12 -8.68 -2.05 31.00
C GLY A 12 -7.53 -2.11 30.01
N SER A 13 -6.83 -3.25 29.94
CA SER A 13 -5.88 -3.50 28.87
C SER A 13 -6.67 -3.52 27.57
N ALA A 14 -6.53 -2.50 26.73
CA ALA A 14 -7.11 -2.49 25.40
C ALA A 14 -6.52 -3.68 24.62
N SER A 15 -7.29 -4.74 24.46
CA SER A 15 -6.93 -5.89 23.62
C SER A 15 -7.10 -5.49 22.16
N SER A 16 -6.16 -5.88 21.30
CA SER A 16 -6.37 -5.86 19.85
C SER A 16 -7.59 -6.74 19.53
N ALA A 17 -8.55 -6.22 18.76
CA ALA A 17 -9.70 -6.97 18.30
C ALA A 17 -9.77 -6.92 16.77
N ILE A 18 -9.65 -8.07 16.10
CA ILE A 18 -9.95 -8.16 14.68
C ILE A 18 -11.45 -7.89 14.51
N ILE A 19 -11.80 -6.82 13.79
CA ILE A 19 -13.18 -6.43 13.52
C ILE A 19 -13.64 -6.87 12.12
N TRP A 20 -12.70 -7.19 11.23
CA TRP A 20 -12.96 -7.89 9.98
C TRP A 20 -11.71 -8.69 9.58
N ASP A 21 -11.91 -9.93 9.15
CA ASP A 21 -10.84 -10.87 8.81
C ASP A 21 -10.85 -11.23 7.32
N GLY A 22 -9.85 -10.74 6.60
CA GLY A 22 -9.63 -10.95 5.18
C GLY A 22 -8.51 -11.95 4.87
N ARG A 23 -8.04 -12.74 5.83
CA ARG A 23 -6.83 -13.58 5.66
C ARG A 23 -7.00 -14.78 4.73
N PHE A 24 -8.13 -14.89 4.03
CA PHE A 24 -8.53 -15.99 3.15
C PHE A 24 -8.62 -17.37 3.84
N ASN A 25 -8.49 -17.45 5.16
CA ASN A 25 -8.51 -18.70 5.93
C ASN A 25 -9.84 -19.47 5.84
N SER A 26 -10.93 -18.78 5.51
CA SER A 26 -12.25 -19.37 5.32
C SER A 26 -12.43 -20.04 3.96
N PHE A 27 -11.45 -19.92 3.06
CA PHE A 27 -11.54 -20.43 1.70
C PHE A 27 -10.57 -21.57 1.44
N SER A 28 -11.03 -22.58 0.71
CA SER A 28 -10.14 -23.63 0.18
C SER A 28 -9.58 -23.24 -1.19
N THR A 29 -10.37 -22.53 -1.99
CA THR A 29 -10.01 -22.05 -3.33
C THR A 29 -10.64 -20.67 -3.60
N SER A 30 -10.11 -19.92 -4.57
CA SER A 30 -10.69 -18.63 -4.93
C SER A 30 -12.10 -18.73 -5.51
N ALA A 31 -12.52 -19.89 -6.03
CA ALA A 31 -13.88 -20.08 -6.55
C ALA A 31 -14.97 -19.80 -5.50
N GLU A 32 -14.67 -20.03 -4.22
CA GLU A 32 -15.61 -19.78 -3.12
C GLU A 32 -15.87 -18.29 -2.87
N ILE A 33 -14.96 -17.40 -3.32
CA ILE A 33 -15.16 -15.95 -3.29
C ILE A 33 -16.31 -15.56 -4.22
N SER A 34 -16.50 -16.27 -5.34
CA SER A 34 -17.61 -16.05 -6.28
C SER A 34 -18.99 -16.47 -5.76
N ASN A 35 -19.08 -17.00 -4.53
CA ASN A 35 -20.38 -17.25 -3.87
C ASN A 35 -21.08 -15.95 -3.42
N TRP A 36 -20.32 -14.86 -3.28
CA TRP A 36 -20.87 -13.53 -3.02
C TRP A 36 -21.62 -13.00 -4.25
N SER A 37 -22.75 -12.34 -4.02
CA SER A 37 -23.44 -11.53 -5.03
C SER A 37 -24.21 -10.40 -4.36
N TRP A 38 -24.67 -9.41 -5.14
CA TRP A 38 -25.55 -8.34 -4.63
C TRP A 38 -26.84 -8.86 -3.97
N SER A 39 -27.35 -10.02 -4.40
CA SER A 39 -28.54 -10.64 -3.77
C SER A 39 -28.20 -11.63 -2.66
N ASN A 40 -26.93 -11.99 -2.49
CA ASN A 40 -26.44 -12.93 -1.49
C ASN A 40 -25.04 -12.52 -1.01
N GLN A 41 -24.99 -11.50 -0.17
CA GLN A 41 -23.76 -10.86 0.30
C GLN A 41 -23.06 -11.68 1.41
N VAL A 42 -22.63 -12.90 1.07
CA VAL A 42 -21.99 -13.85 1.99
C VAL A 42 -20.47 -13.77 1.94
N GLY A 43 -19.82 -14.31 2.97
CA GLY A 43 -18.37 -14.36 3.06
C GLY A 43 -17.73 -13.00 3.43
N PRO A 44 -16.40 -12.95 3.54
CA PRO A 44 -15.67 -11.76 3.98
C PRO A 44 -15.41 -10.73 2.88
N TYR A 45 -15.66 -11.05 1.60
CA TYR A 45 -15.34 -10.18 0.47
C TYR A 45 -16.51 -9.99 -0.48
N GLN A 46 -16.66 -8.76 -0.97
CA GLN A 46 -17.40 -8.43 -2.17
C GLN A 46 -16.49 -8.63 -3.38
N TYR A 47 -17.01 -9.28 -4.42
CA TYR A 47 -16.27 -9.56 -5.65
C TYR A 47 -17.13 -9.20 -6.85
N TYR A 48 -16.92 -7.99 -7.38
CA TYR A 48 -17.60 -7.50 -8.58
C TYR A 48 -16.73 -6.60 -9.47
N ILE A 49 -15.56 -6.14 -8.99
CA ILE A 49 -14.63 -5.30 -9.74
C ILE A 49 -13.56 -6.19 -10.38
N HIS A 50 -13.94 -6.79 -11.50
CA HIS A 50 -13.10 -7.71 -12.26
C HIS A 50 -13.51 -7.70 -13.74
N GLY A 51 -12.67 -8.32 -14.57
CA GLY A 51 -12.97 -8.55 -15.99
C GLY A 51 -13.97 -9.70 -16.22
N PRO A 52 -14.28 -10.05 -17.47
CA PRO A 52 -15.31 -11.04 -17.79
C PRO A 52 -14.86 -12.51 -17.61
N SER A 53 -13.58 -12.77 -17.39
CA SER A 53 -13.04 -14.13 -17.25
C SER A 53 -13.41 -14.76 -15.90
N ALA A 54 -13.18 -16.06 -15.76
CA ALA A 54 -13.37 -16.76 -14.49
C ALA A 54 -12.45 -16.19 -13.40
N ILE A 55 -12.88 -16.27 -12.13
CA ILE A 55 -12.08 -15.78 -10.99
C ILE A 55 -10.66 -16.37 -10.95
N SER A 56 -10.45 -17.60 -11.42
CA SER A 56 -9.12 -18.22 -11.49
C SER A 56 -8.14 -17.51 -12.42
N SER A 57 -8.62 -16.69 -13.36
CA SER A 57 -7.76 -15.81 -14.16
C SER A 57 -7.21 -14.64 -13.37
N TYR A 58 -7.92 -14.23 -12.31
CA TYR A 58 -7.65 -12.99 -11.58
C TYR A 58 -7.11 -13.25 -10.17
N ILE A 59 -7.73 -14.15 -9.41
CA ILE A 59 -7.39 -14.40 -8.01
C ILE A 59 -7.15 -15.89 -7.82
N ASN A 60 -5.97 -16.22 -7.28
CA ASN A 60 -5.59 -17.59 -6.95
C ASN A 60 -5.05 -17.66 -5.53
N LEU A 61 -5.44 -18.68 -4.77
CA LEU A 61 -5.01 -18.87 -3.39
C LEU A 61 -3.95 -19.97 -3.30
N SER A 62 -2.90 -19.74 -2.52
CA SER A 62 -1.88 -20.75 -2.22
C SER A 62 -1.10 -20.39 -0.97
N SER A 63 -0.61 -21.40 -0.24
CA SER A 63 0.33 -21.22 0.87
C SER A 63 1.67 -20.62 0.41
N SER A 64 2.03 -20.71 -0.87
CA SER A 64 3.21 -20.06 -1.46
C SER A 64 3.01 -18.58 -1.78
N TYR A 65 1.79 -18.05 -1.67
CA TYR A 65 1.46 -16.67 -2.04
C TYR A 65 1.32 -15.73 -0.83
N LYS A 66 1.74 -16.17 0.36
CA LYS A 66 1.75 -15.36 1.58
C LYS A 66 3.15 -15.01 2.05
N ASN A 67 3.25 -14.03 2.96
CA ASN A 67 4.44 -13.81 3.74
C ASN A 67 4.73 -15.09 4.55
N PRO A 68 5.89 -15.74 4.39
CA PRO A 68 6.23 -16.95 5.14
C PRO A 68 6.23 -16.75 6.66
N ALA A 69 6.49 -15.52 7.13
CA ALA A 69 6.48 -15.15 8.54
C ALA A 69 5.06 -14.96 9.11
N ASP A 70 4.06 -14.81 8.23
CA ASP A 70 2.65 -14.71 8.63
C ASP A 70 2.08 -16.10 8.87
N SER A 71 2.09 -16.56 10.13
CA SER A 71 1.44 -17.82 10.52
C SER A 71 -0.07 -17.68 10.75
N GLY A 72 -0.59 -16.46 10.80
CA GLY A 72 -2.02 -16.17 10.95
C GLY A 72 -2.81 -16.42 9.67
N SER A 73 -2.18 -16.34 8.51
CA SER A 73 -2.75 -16.75 7.21
C SER A 73 -2.35 -18.18 6.83
N ALA A 74 -3.32 -19.01 6.45
CA ALA A 74 -3.10 -20.33 5.88
C ALA A 74 -2.62 -20.26 4.42
N GLN A 75 -3.10 -19.25 3.69
CA GLN A 75 -2.82 -19.01 2.28
C GLN A 75 -2.65 -17.50 2.05
N GLY A 76 -1.96 -17.15 0.98
CA GLY A 76 -2.04 -15.80 0.42
C GLY A 76 -2.77 -15.84 -0.91
N ALA A 77 -2.99 -14.66 -1.47
CA ALA A 77 -3.70 -14.48 -2.71
C ALA A 77 -2.79 -13.83 -3.76
N LYS A 78 -2.73 -14.42 -4.94
CA LYS A 78 -2.15 -13.82 -6.13
C LYS A 78 -3.26 -13.16 -6.94
N PHE A 79 -3.21 -11.84 -7.04
CA PHE A 79 -4.07 -11.00 -7.85
C PHE A 79 -3.38 -10.74 -9.18
N THR A 80 -4.09 -10.95 -10.27
CA THR A 80 -3.56 -10.90 -11.64
C THR A 80 -4.32 -9.83 -12.41
N LEU A 81 -3.57 -8.87 -12.96
CA LEU A 81 -4.08 -8.09 -14.08
C LEU A 81 -3.66 -8.84 -15.35
N ASP A 82 -4.61 -9.14 -16.23
CA ASP A 82 -4.37 -9.68 -17.58
C ASP A 82 -5.00 -8.77 -18.63
N SER A 83 -5.03 -9.19 -19.90
CA SER A 83 -5.63 -8.43 -21.01
C SER A 83 -7.16 -8.32 -20.93
N THR A 84 -7.79 -9.01 -19.99
CA THR A 84 -9.24 -9.05 -19.78
C THR A 84 -9.67 -8.33 -18.51
N SER A 85 -8.76 -7.89 -17.64
CA SER A 85 -9.05 -7.23 -16.36
C SER A 85 -9.68 -5.83 -16.48
N PHE A 86 -10.65 -5.62 -17.38
CA PHE A 86 -11.36 -4.36 -17.56
C PHE A 86 -12.78 -4.49 -17.02
N TRP A 87 -13.08 -3.73 -15.99
CA TRP A 87 -14.41 -3.73 -15.37
C TRP A 87 -15.30 -2.65 -16.00
N ASN A 88 -16.55 -3.01 -16.30
CA ASN A 88 -17.61 -2.07 -16.70
C ASN A 88 -17.24 -1.12 -17.87
N GLY A 89 -16.50 -1.62 -18.87
CA GLY A 89 -16.08 -0.86 -20.04
C GLY A 89 -15.07 0.26 -19.77
N GLN A 90 -14.45 0.28 -18.58
CA GLN A 90 -13.39 1.21 -18.23
C GLN A 90 -12.11 0.92 -19.02
N THR A 91 -11.21 1.90 -19.08
CA THR A 91 -9.90 1.79 -19.74
C THR A 91 -8.77 1.45 -18.77
N MET A 92 -9.06 1.39 -17.47
CA MET A 92 -8.13 0.97 -16.43
C MET A 92 -8.26 -0.53 -16.19
N ARG A 93 -7.13 -1.21 -15.96
CA ARG A 93 -7.13 -2.61 -15.56
C ARG A 93 -7.38 -2.69 -14.06
N ARG A 94 -8.28 -3.57 -13.62
CA ARG A 94 -8.73 -3.69 -12.24
C ARG A 94 -8.96 -5.14 -11.85
N THR A 95 -8.51 -5.49 -10.65
CA THR A 95 -8.89 -6.73 -9.95
C THR A 95 -8.86 -6.41 -8.48
N GLU A 96 -10.05 -6.26 -7.90
CA GLU A 96 -10.23 -5.70 -6.56
C GLU A 96 -11.28 -6.51 -5.78
N LEU A 97 -11.03 -6.67 -4.49
CA LEU A 97 -11.99 -7.14 -3.50
C LEU A 97 -12.27 -6.01 -2.52
N ILE A 98 -13.50 -5.97 -2.01
CA ILE A 98 -13.91 -5.01 -0.97
C ILE A 98 -14.35 -5.80 0.26
N PRO A 99 -14.08 -5.34 1.50
CA PRO A 99 -14.65 -5.97 2.70
C PRO A 99 -16.18 -6.13 2.63
N GLN A 100 -16.66 -7.34 2.85
CA GLN A 100 -18.06 -7.62 3.15
C GLN A 100 -18.21 -7.70 4.67
N THR A 101 -18.77 -6.66 5.28
CA THR A 101 -18.91 -6.58 6.74
C THR A 101 -20.02 -5.61 7.17
N THR A 102 -20.47 -5.76 8.41
CA THR A 102 -21.31 -4.79 9.13
C THR A 102 -20.59 -4.17 10.33
N ALA A 103 -19.32 -4.56 10.57
CA ALA A 103 -18.51 -4.01 11.63
C ALA A 103 -18.17 -2.53 11.36
N ALA A 104 -17.92 -1.77 12.43
CA ALA A 104 -17.59 -0.35 12.37
C ALA A 104 -16.13 -0.11 11.91
N ILE A 105 -15.78 -0.59 10.71
CA ILE A 105 -14.42 -0.48 10.14
C ILE A 105 -14.04 0.95 9.75
N THR A 106 -14.99 1.90 9.81
CA THR A 106 -14.81 3.32 9.48
C THR A 106 -15.09 4.25 10.65
N SER A 107 -15.02 3.74 11.89
CA SER A 107 -15.36 4.49 13.10
C SER A 107 -14.23 4.49 14.12
N GLY A 108 -13.95 5.67 14.67
CA GLY A 108 -12.87 5.86 15.63
C GLY A 108 -11.50 5.55 15.02
N LYS A 109 -10.61 5.00 15.85
CA LYS A 109 -9.27 4.59 15.43
C LYS A 109 -9.23 3.10 15.12
N VAL A 110 -8.77 2.77 13.91
CA VAL A 110 -8.63 1.40 13.40
C VAL A 110 -7.34 1.24 12.62
N TRP A 111 -6.90 0.00 12.46
CA TRP A 111 -5.72 -0.36 11.68
C TRP A 111 -6.11 -1.30 10.55
N TYR A 112 -5.85 -0.87 9.31
CA TYR A 112 -6.04 -1.67 8.10
C TYR A 112 -4.73 -2.37 7.76
N HIS A 113 -4.66 -3.67 8.01
CA HIS A 113 -3.48 -4.50 7.78
C HIS A 113 -3.51 -5.16 6.42
N PHE A 114 -2.35 -5.21 5.77
CA PHE A 114 -2.07 -6.08 4.65
C PHE A 114 -0.56 -6.25 4.51
N SER A 115 -0.15 -7.40 4.02
CA SER A 115 1.21 -7.61 3.51
C SER A 115 1.14 -7.74 2.00
N MET A 116 2.09 -7.13 1.29
CA MET A 116 2.15 -7.19 -0.17
C MET A 116 3.55 -7.52 -0.70
N SER A 117 3.61 -8.20 -1.83
CA SER A 117 4.85 -8.47 -2.56
C SER A 117 4.59 -8.52 -4.06
N ARG A 118 5.68 -8.53 -4.83
CA ARG A 118 5.69 -8.82 -6.27
C ARG A 118 6.75 -9.86 -6.57
N SER A 119 6.65 -10.54 -7.71
CA SER A 119 7.71 -11.41 -8.20
C SER A 119 8.50 -10.72 -9.34
N ALA A 120 9.55 -11.39 -9.83
CA ALA A 120 10.22 -10.96 -11.06
C ALA A 120 9.45 -11.39 -12.33
N THR A 121 8.67 -12.48 -12.22
CA THR A 121 7.73 -12.93 -13.26
C THR A 121 6.44 -12.12 -13.16
N ASN A 122 5.91 -11.67 -14.30
CA ASN A 122 4.71 -10.82 -14.36
C ASN A 122 4.82 -9.65 -13.38
N ALA A 123 5.98 -8.99 -13.32
CA ALA A 123 6.19 -7.88 -12.41
C ALA A 123 5.29 -6.70 -12.81
N PRO A 124 4.66 -5.99 -11.85
CA PRO A 124 3.93 -4.77 -12.14
C PRO A 124 4.79 -3.77 -12.91
N SER A 125 4.22 -3.14 -13.94
CA SER A 125 4.95 -2.22 -14.81
C SER A 125 5.53 -1.04 -14.03
N ILE A 126 6.81 -0.75 -14.25
CA ILE A 126 7.40 0.49 -13.72
C ILE A 126 7.01 1.72 -14.55
N TYR A 127 6.36 1.53 -15.70
CA TYR A 127 6.06 2.56 -16.70
C TYR A 127 4.62 3.06 -16.64
N ARG A 128 3.78 2.49 -15.77
CA ARG A 128 2.36 2.84 -15.62
C ARG A 128 2.05 3.05 -14.15
N GLU A 129 1.09 3.92 -13.85
CA GLU A 129 0.65 4.15 -12.49
C GLU A 129 -0.26 3.01 -12.03
N HIS A 130 0.07 2.44 -10.87
CA HIS A 130 -0.82 1.57 -10.12
C HIS A 130 -1.33 2.26 -8.86
N GLN A 131 -2.60 2.03 -8.55
CA GLN A 131 -3.24 2.36 -7.29
C GLN A 131 -3.58 1.04 -6.60
N ILE A 132 -3.08 0.86 -5.37
CA ILE A 132 -3.05 -0.44 -4.69
C ILE A 132 -3.55 -0.26 -3.27
N ASN A 133 -4.45 -1.15 -2.83
CA ASN A 133 -5.00 -1.14 -1.47
C ASN A 133 -5.57 0.23 -1.06
N PHE A 134 -6.34 0.83 -1.96
CA PHE A 134 -6.80 2.22 -1.88
C PHE A 134 -8.24 2.33 -1.36
N PHE A 135 -8.58 3.46 -0.74
CA PHE A 135 -9.98 3.84 -0.54
C PHE A 135 -10.52 4.53 -1.79
N GLU A 136 -11.82 4.42 -2.07
CA GLU A 136 -12.48 5.05 -3.23
C GLU A 136 -12.24 6.57 -3.31
N SER A 137 -12.12 7.26 -2.17
CA SER A 137 -11.83 8.70 -2.13
C SER A 137 -10.34 9.02 -2.28
N HIS A 138 -9.47 8.01 -2.37
CA HIS A 138 -8.02 8.12 -2.46
C HIS A 138 -7.39 8.97 -1.33
N PHE A 139 -8.02 9.04 -0.15
CA PHE A 139 -7.45 9.77 0.98
C PHE A 139 -6.13 9.13 1.45
N THR A 140 -5.98 7.81 1.30
CA THR A 140 -4.73 7.08 1.46
C THR A 140 -4.71 5.84 0.57
N GLU A 141 -3.53 5.46 0.09
CA GLU A 141 -3.32 4.32 -0.81
C GLU A 141 -1.83 3.99 -0.95
N MET A 142 -1.52 2.80 -1.45
CA MET A 142 -0.21 2.51 -2.03
C MET A 142 -0.23 2.84 -3.53
N LYS A 143 0.90 3.30 -4.08
CA LYS A 143 1.10 3.43 -5.52
C LYS A 143 2.42 2.81 -5.96
N SER A 144 2.48 2.36 -7.20
CA SER A 144 3.72 1.96 -7.86
C SER A 144 3.78 2.45 -9.30
N GLY A 145 4.96 2.31 -9.90
CA GLY A 145 5.19 2.68 -11.28
C GLY A 145 5.14 4.18 -11.53
N TRP A 146 5.20 4.57 -12.80
CA TRP A 146 5.29 5.97 -13.19
C TRP A 146 3.96 6.69 -12.94
N ILE A 147 3.94 7.54 -11.91
CA ILE A 147 2.78 8.33 -11.51
C ILE A 147 2.43 9.32 -12.62
N SER A 148 1.16 9.36 -13.01
CA SER A 148 0.67 10.20 -14.10
C SER A 148 0.98 11.68 -13.83
N GLY A 149 1.62 12.34 -14.80
CA GLY A 149 2.05 13.73 -14.68
C GLY A 149 3.39 13.94 -13.94
N ALA A 150 4.01 12.89 -13.39
CA ALA A 150 5.35 12.99 -12.82
C ALA A 150 6.43 13.10 -13.91
N SER A 151 7.59 13.63 -13.56
CA SER A 151 8.76 13.67 -14.45
C SER A 151 9.28 12.26 -14.75
N GLY A 152 9.96 12.12 -15.89
CA GLY A 152 10.45 10.82 -16.37
C GLY A 152 9.35 9.99 -17.04
N ASN A 153 9.58 8.69 -17.16
CA ASN A 153 8.65 7.75 -17.77
C ASN A 153 8.64 6.38 -17.07
N SER A 154 9.36 6.26 -15.94
CA SER A 154 9.45 5.02 -15.16
C SER A 154 9.70 5.35 -13.70
N ASN A 155 9.23 4.49 -12.81
CA ASN A 155 9.51 4.58 -11.38
C ASN A 155 9.45 3.18 -10.75
N PRO A 156 10.56 2.64 -10.21
CA PRO A 156 10.59 1.31 -9.61
C PRO A 156 10.08 1.28 -8.15
N ALA A 157 9.67 2.42 -7.60
CA ALA A 157 9.31 2.53 -6.20
C ALA A 157 7.89 2.04 -5.89
N LEU A 158 7.75 1.42 -4.72
CA LEU A 158 6.50 1.33 -3.99
C LEU A 158 6.38 2.56 -3.09
N GLN A 159 5.23 3.22 -3.11
CA GLN A 159 5.01 4.49 -2.46
C GLN A 159 3.72 4.45 -1.65
N TRP A 160 3.69 5.16 -0.53
CA TRP A 160 2.48 5.40 0.24
C TRP A 160 2.04 6.84 0.07
N PHE A 161 0.76 7.03 -0.27
CA PHE A 161 0.16 8.31 -0.59
C PHE A 161 -0.88 8.71 0.47
N VAL A 162 -0.95 10.03 0.73
CA VAL A 162 -2.01 10.66 1.52
C VAL A 162 -2.47 11.92 0.79
N GLY A 163 -3.77 12.02 0.50
CA GLY A 163 -4.36 13.15 -0.22
C GLY A 163 -3.68 13.43 -1.57
N GLY A 164 -3.39 12.37 -2.34
CA GLY A 164 -2.73 12.46 -3.64
C GLY A 164 -1.24 12.83 -3.61
N GLN A 165 -0.59 12.85 -2.44
CA GLN A 165 0.84 13.15 -2.30
C GLN A 165 1.61 11.99 -1.69
N SER A 166 2.74 11.62 -2.29
CA SER A 166 3.66 10.62 -1.75
C SER A 166 4.24 11.10 -0.41
N LYS A 167 4.16 10.26 0.63
CA LYS A 167 4.66 10.52 1.99
C LYS A 167 5.75 9.54 2.41
N TRP A 168 5.84 8.42 1.72
CA TRP A 168 6.88 7.41 1.91
C TRP A 168 7.11 6.68 0.59
N SER A 169 8.35 6.25 0.37
CA SER A 169 8.77 5.57 -0.85
C SER A 169 9.95 4.63 -0.57
N VAL A 170 9.97 3.51 -1.26
CA VAL A 170 11.09 2.55 -1.26
C VAL A 170 11.18 1.87 -2.62
N ASN A 171 12.37 1.44 -3.03
CA ASN A 171 12.49 0.57 -4.20
C ASN A 171 11.70 -0.73 -3.98
N TRP A 172 10.81 -1.10 -4.89
CA TRP A 172 9.97 -2.29 -4.71
C TRP A 172 10.72 -3.52 -5.22
N GLU A 173 11.44 -4.20 -4.35
CA GLU A 173 12.25 -5.37 -4.70
C GLU A 173 11.39 -6.63 -4.87
N ALA A 174 11.74 -7.47 -5.85
CA ALA A 174 11.04 -8.73 -6.10
C ALA A 174 11.23 -9.71 -4.93
N GLY A 175 10.15 -10.36 -4.50
CA GLY A 175 10.18 -11.34 -3.42
C GLY A 175 10.26 -10.75 -2.01
N VAL A 176 10.43 -9.43 -1.87
CA VAL A 176 10.38 -8.75 -0.57
C VAL A 176 8.92 -8.56 -0.17
N TRP A 177 8.55 -9.06 1.01
CA TRP A 177 7.25 -8.80 1.61
C TRP A 177 7.29 -7.46 2.35
N HIS A 178 6.39 -6.55 1.98
CA HIS A 178 6.15 -5.28 2.66
C HIS A 178 4.91 -5.43 3.52
N ASN A 179 5.07 -5.34 4.84
CA ASN A 179 3.97 -5.41 5.79
C ASN A 179 3.52 -3.99 6.09
N VAL A 180 2.22 -3.73 6.01
CA VAL A 180 1.65 -2.39 6.14
C VAL A 180 0.47 -2.42 7.10
N ALA A 181 0.38 -1.38 7.94
CA ALA A 181 -0.87 -1.00 8.56
C ALA A 181 -1.14 0.50 8.38
N TYR A 182 -2.29 0.84 7.82
CA TYR A 182 -2.81 2.21 7.89
C TYR A 182 -3.45 2.41 9.26
N GLU A 183 -2.86 3.25 10.10
CA GLU A 183 -3.53 3.72 11.32
C GLU A 183 -4.45 4.88 10.93
N ILE A 184 -5.75 4.64 10.90
CA ILE A 184 -6.74 5.64 10.50
C ILE A 184 -7.54 6.02 11.72
N ASP A 185 -7.57 7.32 12.02
CA ASP A 185 -8.48 7.88 13.01
C ASP A 185 -9.57 8.68 12.28
N PHE A 186 -10.72 8.02 12.08
CA PHE A 186 -11.88 8.60 11.41
C PHE A 186 -12.52 9.74 12.20
N SER A 187 -12.30 9.80 13.52
CA SER A 187 -12.78 10.90 14.36
C SER A 187 -11.86 12.12 14.29
N ALA A 188 -10.55 11.90 14.19
CA ALA A 188 -9.56 12.96 14.10
C ALA A 188 -9.23 13.40 12.66
N ASN A 189 -9.75 12.69 11.64
CA ASN A 189 -9.41 12.90 10.23
C ASN A 189 -7.89 12.81 9.99
N THR A 190 -7.28 11.70 10.45
CA THR A 190 -5.85 11.47 10.27
C THR A 190 -5.54 10.06 9.81
N VAL A 191 -4.41 9.92 9.09
CA VAL A 191 -3.82 8.62 8.75
C VAL A 191 -2.33 8.61 9.04
N ALA A 192 -1.83 7.55 9.69
CA ALA A 192 -0.41 7.27 9.89
C ALA A 192 -0.02 5.96 9.18
N PHE A 193 1.27 5.79 8.91
CA PHE A 193 1.79 4.64 8.18
C PHE A 193 2.74 3.82 9.02
N TRP A 194 2.35 2.57 9.24
CA TRP A 194 3.17 1.56 9.87
C TRP A 194 3.70 0.61 8.79
N HIS A 195 5.00 0.33 8.83
CA HIS A 195 5.64 -0.53 7.84
C HIS A 195 6.79 -1.34 8.43
N SER A 196 7.00 -2.52 7.82
CA SER A 196 8.20 -3.34 7.97
C SER A 196 8.39 -4.22 6.72
N THR A 197 9.48 -4.98 6.68
CA THR A 197 9.73 -5.97 5.62
C THR A 197 9.98 -7.36 6.18
N GLY A 198 9.66 -8.39 5.40
CA GLY A 198 9.89 -9.78 5.77
C GLY A 198 9.20 -10.14 7.09
N SER A 199 9.97 -10.63 8.06
CA SER A 199 9.48 -11.05 9.38
C SER A 199 9.48 -9.96 10.45
N ASP A 200 9.98 -8.77 10.15
CA ASP A 200 10.18 -7.73 11.16
C ASP A 200 8.83 -7.18 11.64
N PRO A 201 8.68 -6.85 12.93
CA PRO A 201 7.46 -6.23 13.43
C PRO A 201 7.26 -4.84 12.82
N LEU A 202 5.99 -4.45 12.66
CA LEU A 202 5.62 -3.12 12.17
C LEU A 202 6.21 -2.03 13.06
N THR A 203 6.78 -1.02 12.41
CA THR A 203 7.25 0.21 13.06
C THR A 203 6.49 1.40 12.51
N LEU A 204 6.31 2.44 13.33
CA LEU A 204 5.68 3.68 12.86
C LEU A 204 6.68 4.39 11.95
N THR A 205 6.40 4.38 10.65
CA THR A 205 7.31 4.90 9.62
C THR A 205 6.97 6.34 9.27
N VAL A 206 5.68 6.69 9.25
CA VAL A 206 5.23 8.07 9.11
C VAL A 206 4.15 8.35 10.15
N ALA A 207 4.34 9.41 10.94
CA ALA A 207 3.37 9.87 11.92
C ALA A 207 2.05 10.33 11.27
N ALA A 208 1.00 10.47 12.06
CA ALA A 208 -0.33 10.84 11.59
C ALA A 208 -0.34 12.15 10.79
N ILE A 209 -0.99 12.13 9.63
CA ILE A 209 -1.18 13.26 8.73
C ILE A 209 -2.67 13.55 8.63
N GLY A 210 -3.06 14.82 8.72
CA GLY A 210 -4.44 15.27 8.53
C GLY A 210 -4.91 15.09 7.08
N VAL A 211 -6.05 14.44 6.88
CA VAL A 211 -6.69 14.22 5.57
C VAL A 211 -8.18 13.94 5.76
N SER A 212 -9.03 14.23 4.78
CA SER A 212 -10.45 13.85 4.84
C SER A 212 -10.61 12.34 4.77
N THR A 213 -10.75 11.67 5.91
CA THR A 213 -10.90 10.21 6.01
C THR A 213 -12.35 9.80 5.78
N SER A 214 -12.84 9.96 4.55
CA SER A 214 -14.20 9.58 4.17
C SER A 214 -14.22 8.15 3.64
N SER A 215 -15.02 7.29 4.28
CA SER A 215 -15.27 5.91 3.85
C SER A 215 -16.68 5.47 4.28
N ASN A 216 -17.36 4.73 3.42
CA ASN A 216 -18.68 4.15 3.70
C ASN A 216 -18.62 2.72 4.28
N GLY A 217 -17.42 2.16 4.45
CA GLY A 217 -17.20 0.80 4.98
C GLY A 217 -17.28 -0.31 3.92
N ALA A 218 -17.51 0.06 2.67
CA ALA A 218 -17.57 -0.83 1.50
C ALA A 218 -16.86 -0.20 0.30
N ASP A 219 -15.73 0.48 0.55
CA ASP A 219 -14.99 1.27 -0.44
C ASP A 219 -13.47 1.23 -0.23
N TRP A 220 -12.97 0.27 0.54
CA TRP A 220 -11.56 -0.07 0.57
C TRP A 220 -11.28 -1.24 -0.38
N HIS A 221 -10.45 -0.98 -1.38
CA HIS A 221 -10.17 -1.88 -2.49
C HIS A 221 -8.87 -2.64 -2.24
N LEU A 222 -8.98 -3.87 -1.72
CA LEU A 222 -7.86 -4.81 -1.70
C LEU A 222 -7.60 -5.29 -3.13
N GLY A 223 -6.46 -4.94 -3.69
CA GLY A 223 -6.12 -5.28 -5.07
C GLY A 223 -5.37 -4.15 -5.76
N ALA A 224 -5.49 -4.10 -7.08
CA ALA A 224 -4.79 -3.14 -7.92
C ALA A 224 -5.67 -2.60 -9.05
N LEU A 225 -5.51 -1.30 -9.29
CA LEU A 225 -5.95 -0.57 -10.46
C LEU A 225 -4.70 -0.08 -11.22
N GLU A 226 -4.65 -0.26 -12.53
CA GLU A 226 -3.57 0.25 -13.40
C GLU A 226 -4.12 1.24 -14.43
N LEU A 227 -3.55 2.44 -14.46
CA LEU A 227 -3.90 3.46 -15.45
C LEU A 227 -3.27 3.16 -16.82
N PRO A 228 -3.98 3.40 -17.94
CA PRO A 228 -3.41 3.28 -19.28
C PRO A 228 -2.39 4.40 -19.56
N VAL A 229 -1.33 4.07 -20.29
CA VAL A 229 -0.37 5.04 -20.81
C VAL A 229 -0.24 4.82 -22.32
N SER A 230 -0.37 5.90 -23.10
CA SER A 230 -0.26 5.83 -24.56
C SER A 230 1.09 5.21 -24.99
N GLY A 231 1.03 4.21 -25.88
CA GLY A 231 2.21 3.50 -26.35
C GLY A 231 2.74 2.41 -25.42
N GLN A 232 2.15 2.21 -24.24
CA GLN A 232 2.43 1.07 -23.36
C GLN A 232 1.38 -0.02 -23.58
N ALA A 233 1.83 -1.20 -23.99
CA ALA A 233 0.95 -2.36 -24.15
C ALA A 233 0.72 -3.05 -22.80
N ASP A 234 -0.44 -3.69 -22.64
CA ASP A 234 -0.72 -4.52 -21.48
C ASP A 234 0.20 -5.75 -21.46
N SER A 235 0.60 -6.13 -20.27
CA SER A 235 1.26 -7.41 -19.99
C SER A 235 0.67 -8.00 -18.71
N ASN A 236 0.79 -9.32 -18.51
CA ASN A 236 0.29 -9.92 -17.29
C ASN A 236 1.09 -9.41 -16.08
N GLU A 237 0.38 -9.03 -15.02
CA GLU A 237 0.97 -8.51 -13.79
C GLU A 237 0.41 -9.24 -12.58
N ASP A 238 1.29 -9.71 -11.69
CA ASP A 238 0.95 -10.47 -10.49
C ASP A 238 1.32 -9.69 -9.22
N PHE A 239 0.31 -9.51 -8.35
CA PHE A 239 0.42 -8.90 -7.02
C PHE A 239 0.12 -9.96 -5.97
N TYR A 240 0.93 -10.06 -4.91
CA TYR A 240 0.77 -11.06 -3.87
C TYR A 240 0.34 -10.40 -2.57
N PHE A 241 -0.73 -10.88 -1.95
CA PHE A 241 -1.28 -10.34 -0.70
C PHE A 241 -1.48 -11.43 0.36
N SER A 242 -1.25 -11.07 1.62
CA SER A 242 -1.54 -11.90 2.80
C SER A 242 -1.68 -11.04 4.05
N GLY A 243 -2.03 -11.62 5.20
CA GLY A 243 -2.16 -10.87 6.45
C GLY A 243 -3.18 -9.72 6.37
N VAL A 244 -4.23 -9.89 5.57
CA VAL A 244 -5.24 -8.84 5.32
C VAL A 244 -6.32 -8.90 6.40
N TYR A 245 -6.43 -7.87 7.22
CA TYR A 245 -7.48 -7.76 8.24
C TYR A 245 -7.60 -6.32 8.74
N ILE A 246 -8.67 -6.04 9.49
CA ILE A 246 -8.86 -4.74 10.15
C ILE A 246 -9.03 -5.00 11.64
N GLU A 247 -8.33 -4.23 12.46
CA GLU A 247 -8.43 -4.31 13.91
C GLU A 247 -8.73 -2.96 14.56
N SER A 248 -9.26 -3.02 15.78
CA SER A 248 -9.47 -1.88 16.67
C SER A 248 -8.84 -2.13 18.04
N GLY A 249 -8.85 -1.10 18.89
CA GLY A 249 -8.26 -1.15 20.23
C GLY A 249 -6.76 -0.83 20.20
N SER A 250 -5.92 -1.83 19.92
CA SER A 250 -4.46 -1.69 19.88
C SER A 250 -3.86 -2.32 18.64
N LEU A 251 -2.80 -1.71 18.11
CA LEU A 251 -2.05 -2.24 16.97
C LEU A 251 -1.29 -3.53 17.33
N THR A 252 -1.56 -4.58 16.57
CA THR A 252 -0.73 -5.78 16.48
C THR A 252 0.43 -5.52 15.55
N LYS A 253 1.65 -5.47 16.11
CA LYS A 253 2.87 -5.22 15.31
C LYS A 253 3.46 -6.49 14.69
N SER A 254 3.11 -7.66 15.23
CA SER A 254 3.60 -8.93 14.70
C SER A 254 2.99 -9.21 13.33
N VAL A 255 3.82 -9.57 12.35
CA VAL A 255 3.37 -9.94 10.99
C VAL A 255 2.60 -11.26 10.95
N ALA A 256 2.63 -12.05 12.03
CA ALA A 256 1.82 -13.24 12.19
C ALA A 256 0.35 -12.95 12.59
N GLY A 257 0.00 -11.67 12.79
CA GLY A 257 -1.31 -11.24 13.26
C GLY A 257 -1.56 -11.58 14.74
N PRO A 258 -2.75 -11.22 15.26
CA PRO A 258 -3.11 -11.44 16.66
C PRO A 258 -3.08 -12.93 17.04
N GLY A 259 -2.33 -13.28 18.08
CA GLY A 259 -2.17 -14.67 18.55
C GLY A 259 -1.28 -15.56 17.67
N GLY A 260 -0.75 -15.05 16.55
CA GLY A 260 0.16 -15.78 15.68
C GLY A 260 1.61 -15.76 16.18
N ALA A 261 2.33 -16.86 15.96
CA ALA A 261 3.76 -16.95 16.23
C ALA A 261 4.56 -16.66 14.94
N VAL A 262 5.55 -15.77 14.99
CA VAL A 262 6.41 -15.50 13.82
C VAL A 262 7.24 -16.75 13.50
N VAL A 263 7.08 -17.28 12.29
CA VAL A 263 7.89 -18.41 11.82
C VAL A 263 9.12 -17.85 11.10
N VAL A 264 10.28 -17.92 11.75
CA VAL A 264 11.55 -17.51 11.13
C VAL A 264 12.05 -18.64 10.26
N SER A 265 11.79 -18.57 8.95
CA SER A 265 12.42 -19.47 7.98
C SER A 265 13.89 -19.10 7.85
N SER A 266 14.76 -19.88 8.52
CA SER A 266 16.20 -19.80 8.33
C SER A 266 16.53 -20.34 6.94
N SER A 267 16.86 -19.46 5.99
CA SER A 267 17.36 -19.85 4.67
C SER A 267 18.66 -20.64 4.86
N SER A 268 18.57 -21.96 4.81
CA SER A 268 19.72 -22.86 4.89
C SER A 268 20.55 -22.70 3.61
N ALA A 269 21.73 -22.10 3.73
CA ALA A 269 22.73 -22.10 2.67
C ALA A 269 23.08 -23.56 2.35
N VAL A 270 22.95 -23.91 1.06
CA VAL A 270 23.32 -25.20 0.49
C VAL A 270 24.80 -25.49 0.73
N ALA A 271 25.09 -26.35 1.72
CA ALA A 271 26.42 -26.92 1.88
C ALA A 271 26.58 -28.06 0.85
N ALA A 272 27.38 -27.80 -0.18
CA ALA A 272 27.79 -28.80 -1.16
C ALA A 272 28.66 -29.87 -0.48
N THR A 273 28.16 -31.10 -0.50
CA THR A 273 28.86 -32.32 -0.09
C THR A 273 30.03 -32.58 -1.05
N SER A 274 31.26 -32.60 -0.53
CA SER A 274 32.34 -33.34 -1.19
C SER A 274 33.24 -34.01 -0.14
N SER A 275 33.41 -35.30 -0.33
CA SER A 275 34.06 -36.27 0.53
C SER A 275 35.54 -36.44 0.16
N THR A 276 36.46 -36.37 1.13
CA THR A 276 37.78 -37.03 1.03
C THR A 276 38.29 -37.48 2.40
N PRO A 277 38.96 -38.64 2.52
CA PRO A 277 39.40 -39.21 3.79
C PRO A 277 40.91 -39.02 4.12
N SER A 278 41.18 -38.75 5.40
CA SER A 278 42.28 -39.20 6.30
C SER A 278 43.80 -39.12 5.95
N LYS A 279 44.52 -38.23 6.69
CA LYS A 279 45.78 -38.39 7.53
C LYS A 279 47.12 -38.89 6.91
N PRO A 280 48.32 -38.73 7.59
CA PRO A 280 48.84 -37.70 8.54
C PRO A 280 50.31 -37.20 8.29
N THR A 281 50.70 -36.16 9.07
CA THR A 281 52.04 -35.82 9.64
C THR A 281 53.16 -35.19 8.78
N SER A 282 53.55 -33.94 9.11
CA SER A 282 54.80 -33.64 9.85
C SER A 282 54.91 -32.16 10.26
N ALA A 283 55.58 -31.93 11.37
CA ALA A 283 55.56 -30.73 12.22
C ALA A 283 56.42 -29.55 11.73
N CYS A 284 56.09 -28.33 12.16
CA CYS A 284 57.06 -27.46 12.83
C CYS A 284 56.38 -26.32 13.63
N THR A 285 56.99 -26.02 14.76
CA THR A 285 56.64 -25.17 15.90
C THR A 285 56.73 -23.66 15.59
N LEU A 286 55.93 -22.81 16.27
CA LEU A 286 56.37 -21.71 17.17
C LEU A 286 55.41 -20.51 17.28
N ARG A 287 55.14 -20.19 18.55
CA ARG A 287 55.06 -18.88 19.24
C ARG A 287 53.87 -17.95 19.01
N THR A 288 53.14 -17.83 20.11
CA THR A 288 52.26 -16.75 20.55
C THR A 288 52.99 -15.41 20.67
N SER A 289 52.41 -14.35 20.11
CA SER A 289 52.55 -12.99 20.65
C SER A 289 51.32 -12.14 20.33
N THR A 290 50.67 -11.68 21.39
CA THR A 290 49.61 -10.67 21.46
C THR A 290 50.04 -9.32 20.88
N VAL A 291 49.19 -8.70 20.06
CA VAL A 291 49.24 -7.25 19.77
C VAL A 291 47.84 -6.62 19.82
N LYS A 292 47.80 -5.48 20.53
CA LYS A 292 46.69 -4.59 20.85
C LYS A 292 46.24 -3.77 19.64
N PRO A 293 44.97 -3.30 19.54
CA PRO A 293 44.51 -2.48 18.42
C PRO A 293 45.00 -1.03 18.57
N THR A 294 45.53 -0.46 17.48
CA THR A 294 45.91 0.96 17.35
C THR A 294 44.90 1.66 16.43
N THR A 295 44.28 2.71 16.94
CA THR A 295 43.34 3.60 16.23
C THR A 295 44.08 4.65 15.41
N LEU A 296 43.76 4.81 14.12
CA LEU A 296 44.19 5.94 13.30
C LEU A 296 43.14 7.05 13.34
N SER A 297 43.57 8.25 13.78
CA SER A 297 42.85 9.52 13.64
C SER A 297 43.26 10.21 12.35
N THR A 298 42.29 10.73 11.60
CA THR A 298 42.53 11.64 10.46
C THR A 298 41.82 12.97 10.73
N SER A 299 42.60 14.05 10.80
CA SER A 299 42.15 15.42 11.02
C SER A 299 41.80 16.10 9.69
N ILE A 300 40.62 16.73 9.59
CA ILE A 300 40.26 17.62 8.48
C ILE A 300 39.76 18.94 9.06
N SER A 301 40.35 20.04 8.57
CA SER A 301 40.17 21.43 9.02
C SER A 301 38.88 22.06 8.48
N THR A 302 38.34 22.95 9.30
CA THR A 302 37.09 23.73 9.20
C THR A 302 36.99 24.72 8.03
N ALA A 303 35.78 24.85 7.48
CA ALA A 303 35.26 26.10 6.90
C ALA A 303 33.78 26.29 7.33
N GLN A 304 33.48 27.50 7.80
CA GLN A 304 32.22 27.94 8.42
C GLN A 304 31.22 28.43 7.36
N PRO A 305 29.92 28.07 7.41
CA PRO A 305 28.90 28.76 6.63
C PRO A 305 28.21 29.85 7.48
N THR A 306 28.11 31.03 6.89
CA THR A 306 27.37 32.20 7.39
C THR A 306 25.86 32.03 7.19
N THR A 307 25.08 32.38 8.21
CA THR A 307 23.62 32.40 8.21
C THR A 307 23.05 33.59 7.42
N SER A 308 22.18 33.34 6.43
CA SER A 308 21.32 34.37 5.83
C SER A 308 19.83 34.00 5.98
N LYS A 309 19.05 35.01 6.35
CA LYS A 309 17.62 34.97 6.70
C LYS A 309 16.75 34.86 5.44
N PRO A 310 15.81 33.91 5.32
CA PRO A 310 14.85 33.88 4.21
C PRO A 310 13.88 35.06 4.26
N ALA A 311 13.69 35.73 3.12
CA ALA A 311 12.70 36.78 2.90
C ALA A 311 11.30 36.20 2.62
N ALA A 312 10.26 36.93 2.99
CA ALA A 312 8.85 36.55 2.84
C ALA A 312 8.41 36.44 1.37
N PRO A 313 7.51 35.50 0.99
CA PRO A 313 7.02 35.40 -0.37
C PRO A 313 5.92 36.43 -0.64
N THR A 314 6.11 37.21 -1.70
CA THR A 314 5.17 38.20 -2.24
C THR A 314 4.13 37.50 -3.12
N THR A 315 2.84 37.72 -2.87
CA THR A 315 1.73 37.21 -3.69
C THR A 315 1.51 38.09 -4.91
N THR A 316 1.86 37.61 -6.11
CA THR A 316 1.42 38.21 -7.38
C THR A 316 0.11 37.57 -7.83
N SER A 317 -0.98 38.33 -7.71
CA SER A 317 -2.27 38.08 -8.35
C SER A 317 -2.18 38.55 -9.80
N SER A 318 -2.32 37.63 -10.76
CA SER A 318 -2.47 37.94 -12.18
C SER A 318 -3.95 37.82 -12.58
N ALA A 319 -4.52 38.94 -13.03
CA ALA A 319 -5.88 39.03 -13.57
C ALA A 319 -6.05 38.17 -14.84
N PRO A 320 -7.25 37.62 -15.13
CA PRO A 320 -7.45 36.75 -16.29
C PRO A 320 -7.56 37.55 -17.60
N THR A 321 -6.93 37.02 -18.65
CA THR A 321 -6.99 37.48 -20.04
C THR A 321 -8.39 37.27 -20.64
N PRO A 322 -8.89 38.15 -21.54
CA PRO A 322 -10.21 37.99 -22.17
C PRO A 322 -10.33 36.67 -22.93
N GLY A 323 -11.35 35.88 -22.59
CA GLY A 323 -11.51 34.48 -23.04
C GLY A 323 -12.01 34.32 -24.48
N GLY A 324 -11.45 33.34 -25.18
CA GLY A 324 -11.86 32.91 -26.52
C GLY A 324 -12.95 31.83 -26.51
N THR A 325 -13.33 31.32 -27.68
CA THR A 325 -14.31 30.23 -27.82
C THR A 325 -13.70 28.86 -27.51
N LEU A 326 -14.35 28.06 -26.66
CA LEU A 326 -13.94 26.70 -26.30
C LEU A 326 -14.62 25.67 -27.23
N ALA A 327 -13.87 24.75 -27.83
CA ALA A 327 -14.44 23.73 -28.71
C ALA A 327 -15.40 22.78 -27.97
N LYS A 328 -16.30 22.12 -28.72
CA LYS A 328 -17.13 21.04 -28.18
C LYS A 328 -16.23 19.97 -27.56
N TYR A 329 -16.61 19.47 -26.38
CA TYR A 329 -15.87 18.54 -25.53
C TYR A 329 -14.65 19.12 -24.77
N ASN A 330 -14.35 20.42 -24.89
CA ASN A 330 -13.33 21.04 -24.04
C ASN A 330 -13.84 21.32 -22.62
N GLN A 331 -12.90 21.36 -21.68
CA GLN A 331 -13.19 21.78 -20.31
C GLN A 331 -13.54 23.28 -20.27
N CYS A 332 -14.62 23.60 -19.56
CA CYS A 332 -15.17 24.94 -19.44
C CYS A 332 -15.41 25.36 -17.98
N GLY A 333 -15.03 24.52 -17.02
CA GLY A 333 -15.18 24.78 -15.59
C GLY A 333 -14.58 23.68 -14.72
N GLY A 334 -14.56 23.92 -13.41
CA GLY A 334 -14.03 23.03 -12.39
C GLY A 334 -13.06 23.73 -11.43
N ILE A 335 -12.91 23.21 -10.22
CA ILE A 335 -11.92 23.66 -9.22
C ILE A 335 -10.52 23.55 -9.84
N GLY A 336 -9.79 24.67 -9.85
CA GLY A 336 -8.45 24.75 -10.41
C GLY A 336 -8.39 24.99 -11.93
N TRP A 337 -9.52 25.07 -12.63
CA TRP A 337 -9.53 25.42 -14.05
C TRP A 337 -9.22 26.91 -14.23
N GLY A 338 -8.04 27.22 -14.78
CA GLY A 338 -7.57 28.59 -15.06
C GLY A 338 -7.94 29.12 -16.44
N GLY A 339 -8.76 28.40 -17.21
CA GLY A 339 -9.20 28.81 -18.53
C GLY A 339 -10.21 29.96 -18.49
N SER A 340 -10.29 30.73 -19.58
CA SER A 340 -11.33 31.73 -19.79
C SER A 340 -11.93 31.55 -21.17
N GLY A 341 -13.25 31.67 -21.28
CA GLY A 341 -13.95 31.50 -22.56
C GLY A 341 -15.38 30.99 -22.42
N THR A 342 -16.10 30.98 -23.54
CA THR A 342 -17.44 30.37 -23.65
C THR A 342 -17.41 29.20 -24.61
N CYS A 343 -18.23 28.18 -24.35
CA CYS A 343 -18.40 27.06 -25.27
C CYS A 343 -18.81 27.52 -26.67
N VAL A 344 -18.34 26.78 -27.69
CA VAL A 344 -18.67 27.01 -29.09
C VAL A 344 -20.19 27.01 -29.28
N GLU A 345 -20.65 27.84 -30.21
CA GLU A 345 -22.06 27.99 -30.51
C GLU A 345 -22.76 26.64 -30.69
N GLY A 346 -23.94 26.49 -30.07
CA GLY A 346 -24.69 25.24 -30.04
C GLY A 346 -24.32 24.28 -28.90
N THR A 347 -23.34 24.61 -28.06
CA THR A 347 -22.96 23.80 -26.89
C THR A 347 -23.04 24.62 -25.59
N LYS A 348 -23.21 23.93 -24.45
CA LYS A 348 -23.26 24.56 -23.12
C LYS A 348 -22.21 23.95 -22.21
N CYS A 349 -21.72 24.75 -21.26
CA CYS A 349 -20.84 24.22 -20.22
C CYS A 349 -21.66 23.37 -19.24
N ILE A 350 -21.56 22.05 -19.37
CA ILE A 350 -22.28 21.08 -18.53
C ILE A 350 -21.37 20.63 -17.39
N PHE A 351 -21.86 20.79 -16.16
CA PHE A 351 -21.19 20.30 -14.96
C PHE A 351 -21.10 18.77 -14.95
N SER A 352 -19.91 18.23 -14.71
CA SER A 352 -19.69 16.79 -14.53
C SER A 352 -19.34 16.47 -13.08
N ASN A 353 -18.37 17.18 -12.51
CA ASN A 353 -18.01 17.10 -11.10
C ASN A 353 -17.31 18.40 -10.65
N ASP A 354 -16.97 18.48 -9.36
CA ASP A 354 -16.38 19.67 -8.75
C ASP A 354 -15.09 20.14 -9.44
N TYR A 355 -14.33 19.25 -10.07
CA TYR A 355 -13.08 19.56 -10.76
C TYR A 355 -13.23 19.67 -12.27
N TYR A 356 -14.41 19.40 -12.84
CA TYR A 356 -14.57 19.29 -14.29
C TYR A 356 -16.00 19.62 -14.77
N SER A 357 -16.09 20.58 -15.70
CA SER A 357 -17.26 20.85 -16.53
C SER A 357 -16.85 20.85 -18.01
N GLN A 358 -17.71 20.40 -18.92
CA GLN A 358 -17.39 20.20 -20.33
C GLN A 358 -18.41 20.87 -21.26
N CYS A 359 -17.95 21.42 -22.39
CA CYS A 359 -18.83 21.91 -23.45
C CYS A 359 -19.54 20.74 -24.18
N LEU A 360 -20.86 20.63 -24.03
CA LEU A 360 -21.68 19.58 -24.68
C LEU A 360 -22.83 20.15 -25.53
#